data_AF-A0A7W8D2Q8-F1
#
_entry.id   AF-A0A7W8D2Q8-F1
#
_cell.length_a   1.000
_cell.length_b   1.000
_cell.length_c   1.000
_cell.angle_alpha   90.00
_cell.angle_beta   90.00
_cell.angle_gamma   90.00
#
_symmetry.space_group_name_H-M   'P 1'
#
loop_
_entity.id
_entity.type
_entity.pdbx_description
1 polymer ?
#
loop_
_entity_poly.entity_id
_entity_poly.type
_entity_poly.pdbx_seq_one_letter_code
_entity_poly.pdbx_strand_id
1 'polypeptide(L)'
;MLTLVLMVVLFALVFEYINGFHDTANSIATVVATKVLTPMQAVMLAAGMNLVGALWGTAVAKTIASGLVDVQVVTITSQVLICALSGGIVWNLITWWLGLPSSSSHALIGGLCGAALGASGTDWAAIIWSQPADPWWKGAGVLWKVVVPMVTSPVMGFLAGFAIMGLLFALIAGMAKTGGPLARLARPRWVNGFFGKAQIVSAGYMGFAHGLNDAQKTMGIIALALVSAQAVGTLDNLPDWLAFLHPSDAALREGDIDTWIKITCALVMAAGTAAGGWRIIKTLGHKMVKLHPIHGFAAETSAASVITLASSLGIPVSTTHNISAAIMGVGCAKRLNAVKWTVVERMIWAWILTIPAAGGIAYLMVEGLRLLGWA
;
A
#
# COMPACT_ATOMS: atom_id res chain seq x y z
N MET A 1 -15.19 -23.53 14.15
CA MET A 1 -14.48 -23.22 12.89
C MET A 1 -15.02 -21.96 12.23
N LEU A 2 -16.33 -21.83 11.98
CA LEU A 2 -16.94 -20.60 11.43
C LEU A 2 -16.54 -19.31 12.18
N THR A 3 -16.57 -19.33 13.52
CA THR A 3 -16.17 -18.17 14.35
C THR A 3 -14.76 -17.67 14.03
N LEU A 4 -13.82 -18.57 13.75
CA LEU A 4 -12.44 -18.20 13.44
C LEU A 4 -12.34 -17.57 12.04
N VAL A 5 -13.10 -18.06 11.07
CA VAL A 5 -13.19 -17.45 9.72
C VAL A 5 -13.74 -16.03 9.83
N LEU A 6 -14.83 -15.84 10.59
CA LEU A 6 -15.39 -14.51 10.84
C LEU A 6 -14.39 -13.58 11.54
N MET A 7 -13.59 -14.11 12.47
CA MET A 7 -12.49 -13.36 13.10
C MET A 7 -11.40 -12.98 12.09
N VAL A 8 -11.03 -13.86 11.14
CA VAL A 8 -10.09 -13.49 10.07
C VAL A 8 -10.64 -12.32 9.25
N VAL A 9 -11.92 -12.37 8.86
CA VAL A 9 -12.57 -11.26 8.13
C VAL A 9 -12.52 -9.97 8.98
N LEU A 10 -12.86 -10.04 10.26
CA LEU A 10 -12.81 -8.90 11.16
C LEU A 10 -11.40 -8.30 11.25
N PHE A 11 -10.37 -9.13 11.48
CA PHE A 11 -8.97 -8.67 11.57
C PHE A 11 -8.48 -8.10 10.25
N ALA A 12 -8.90 -8.66 9.12
CA ALA A 12 -8.58 -8.14 7.81
C ALA A 12 -9.19 -6.74 7.61
N LEU A 13 -10.45 -6.53 8.01
CA LEU A 13 -11.09 -5.21 7.97
C LEU A 13 -10.46 -4.22 8.97
N VAL A 14 -10.06 -4.66 10.16
CA VAL A 14 -9.31 -3.81 11.11
C VAL A 14 -7.97 -3.40 10.51
N PHE A 15 -7.24 -4.35 9.91
CA PHE A 15 -5.98 -4.05 9.20
C PHE A 15 -6.21 -3.04 8.07
N GLU A 16 -7.26 -3.21 7.28
CA GLU A 16 -7.62 -2.32 6.18
C GLU A 16 -7.95 -0.90 6.65
N TYR A 17 -8.73 -0.78 7.73
CA TYR A 17 -9.03 0.50 8.35
C TYR A 17 -7.74 1.20 8.83
N ILE A 18 -6.86 0.42 9.47
CA ILE A 18 -5.55 0.91 9.92
C ILE A 18 -4.71 1.35 8.73
N ASN A 19 -4.69 0.56 7.66
CA ASN A 19 -3.96 0.88 6.45
C ASN A 19 -4.45 2.22 5.86
N GLY A 20 -5.76 2.40 5.74
CA GLY A 20 -6.35 3.64 5.22
C GLY A 20 -5.87 4.88 5.98
N PHE A 21 -5.92 4.85 7.31
CA PHE A 21 -5.52 6.01 8.11
C PHE A 21 -4.00 6.18 8.16
N HIS A 22 -3.24 5.09 8.22
CA HIS A 22 -1.78 5.08 8.25
C HIS A 22 -1.20 5.70 6.96
N ASP A 23 -1.72 5.25 5.82
CA ASP A 23 -1.20 5.61 4.50
C ASP A 23 -1.96 6.78 3.86
N THR A 24 -2.93 7.38 4.55
CA THR A 24 -3.53 8.67 4.14
C THR A 24 -2.47 9.72 3.82
N ALA A 25 -1.37 9.71 4.60
CA ALA A 25 -0.26 10.64 4.42
C ALA A 25 0.37 10.58 3.02
N ASN A 26 0.34 9.42 2.35
CA ASN A 26 0.91 9.24 1.02
C ASN A 26 0.19 10.07 -0.05
N SER A 27 -1.10 10.29 0.12
CA SER A 27 -1.93 11.02 -0.85
C SER A 27 -2.13 12.49 -0.49
N ILE A 28 -1.96 12.88 0.78
CA ILE A 28 -2.30 14.24 1.23
C ILE A 28 -1.12 15.08 1.73
N ALA A 29 0.01 14.48 2.11
CA ALA A 29 1.09 15.23 2.75
C ALA A 29 1.64 16.35 1.87
N THR A 30 1.75 16.11 0.57
CA THR A 30 2.23 17.04 -0.45
C THR A 30 1.25 18.20 -0.68
N VAL A 31 -0.03 17.94 -0.90
CA VAL A 31 -1.06 18.99 -1.18
C VAL A 31 -1.38 19.85 0.05
N VAL A 32 -1.25 19.27 1.25
CA VAL A 32 -1.36 20.01 2.51
C VAL A 32 -0.10 20.84 2.77
N ALA A 33 1.11 20.29 2.52
CA ALA A 33 2.37 21.01 2.70
C ALA A 33 2.52 22.21 1.75
N THR A 34 2.01 22.10 0.52
CA THR A 34 1.98 23.20 -0.45
C THR A 34 0.86 24.21 -0.20
N LYS A 35 -0.02 23.93 0.78
CA LYS A 35 -1.18 24.75 1.16
C LYS A 35 -2.19 24.95 0.02
N VAL A 36 -2.26 23.99 -0.91
CA VAL A 36 -3.25 23.99 -1.99
C VAL A 36 -4.62 23.61 -1.46
N LEU A 37 -4.67 22.61 -0.58
CA LEU A 37 -5.88 22.20 0.13
C LEU A 37 -5.71 22.32 1.63
N THR A 38 -6.81 22.62 2.33
CA THR A 38 -6.86 22.44 3.78
C THR A 38 -6.77 20.95 4.13
N PRO A 39 -6.32 20.60 5.35
CA PRO A 39 -6.23 19.20 5.76
C PRO A 39 -7.54 18.40 5.58
N MET A 40 -8.69 19.00 5.91
CA MET A 40 -9.99 18.33 5.75
C MET A 40 -10.37 18.13 4.28
N GLN A 41 -10.14 19.12 3.42
CA GLN A 41 -10.38 18.97 1.98
C GLN A 41 -9.51 17.88 1.36
N ALA A 42 -8.24 17.82 1.76
CA ALA A 42 -7.32 16.80 1.28
C ALA A 42 -7.73 15.39 1.73
N VAL A 43 -8.15 15.23 2.98
CA VAL A 43 -8.67 13.95 3.51
C VAL A 43 -9.93 13.52 2.77
N MET A 44 -10.89 14.42 2.53
CA MET A 44 -12.11 14.09 1.80
C MET A 44 -11.84 13.68 0.34
N LEU A 45 -10.93 14.40 -0.33
CA LEU A 45 -10.48 14.04 -1.68
C LEU A 45 -9.82 12.66 -1.69
N ALA A 46 -8.88 12.41 -0.77
CA ALA A 46 -8.17 11.14 -0.67
C ALA A 46 -9.12 9.98 -0.34
N ALA A 47 -10.05 10.14 0.60
CA ALA A 47 -11.03 9.11 0.94
C ALA A 47 -11.95 8.79 -0.24
N GLY A 48 -12.45 9.80 -0.94
CA GLY A 48 -13.29 9.60 -2.13
C GLY A 48 -12.54 8.92 -3.28
N MET A 49 -11.30 9.33 -3.55
CA MET A 49 -10.50 8.72 -4.61
C MET A 49 -9.98 7.33 -4.24
N ASN A 50 -9.64 7.08 -2.96
CA ASN A 50 -9.32 5.75 -2.46
C ASN A 50 -10.49 4.79 -2.68
N LEU A 51 -11.72 5.21 -2.38
CA LEU A 51 -12.93 4.42 -2.62
C LEU A 51 -13.07 4.06 -4.10
N VAL A 52 -12.94 5.04 -5.00
CA VAL A 52 -13.04 4.81 -6.44
C VAL A 52 -11.93 3.88 -6.94
N GLY A 53 -10.69 4.09 -6.50
CA GLY A 53 -9.55 3.25 -6.84
C GLY A 53 -9.70 1.80 -6.37
N ALA A 54 -10.16 1.61 -5.13
CA ALA A 54 -10.41 0.30 -4.56
C ALA A 54 -11.47 -0.51 -5.33
N LEU A 55 -12.47 0.17 -5.90
CA LEU A 55 -13.51 -0.48 -6.72
C LEU A 55 -13.09 -0.74 -8.17
N TRP A 56 -11.94 -0.22 -8.62
CA TRP A 56 -11.55 -0.23 -10.02
C TRP A 56 -10.85 -1.52 -10.48
N GLY A 57 -10.26 -2.31 -9.58
CA GLY A 57 -9.49 -3.48 -9.97
C GLY A 57 -9.41 -4.58 -8.92
N THR A 58 -8.97 -5.77 -9.35
CA THR A 58 -8.77 -6.95 -8.50
C THR A 58 -7.46 -7.71 -8.76
N ALA A 59 -6.65 -7.26 -9.72
CA ALA A 59 -5.42 -7.96 -10.13
C ALA A 59 -4.42 -8.20 -8.99
N VAL A 60 -4.21 -7.23 -8.09
CA VAL A 60 -3.34 -7.36 -6.92
C VAL A 60 -3.93 -8.33 -5.90
N ALA A 61 -5.26 -8.36 -5.75
CA ALA A 61 -5.94 -9.28 -4.83
C ALA A 61 -5.69 -10.74 -5.23
N LYS A 62 -5.77 -11.04 -6.53
CA LYS A 62 -5.44 -12.37 -7.09
C LYS A 62 -3.99 -12.78 -6.81
N THR A 63 -3.07 -11.82 -6.89
CA THR A 63 -1.65 -12.06 -6.58
C THR A 63 -1.42 -12.30 -5.10
N ILE A 64 -2.14 -11.64 -4.19
CA ILE A 64 -2.01 -11.81 -2.74
C ILE A 64 -2.62 -13.14 -2.28
N ALA A 65 -3.73 -13.56 -2.88
CA ALA A 65 -4.36 -14.84 -2.58
C ALA A 65 -3.50 -16.06 -2.99
N SER A 66 -2.43 -15.87 -3.77
CA SER A 66 -1.61 -16.97 -4.34
C SER A 66 -0.11 -16.79 -4.10
N GLY A 67 0.64 -17.89 -3.96
CA GLY A 67 2.08 -17.92 -4.22
C GLY A 67 3.02 -17.14 -3.28
N LEU A 68 2.63 -16.87 -2.03
CA LEU A 68 3.55 -16.37 -0.98
C LEU A 68 3.92 -17.45 0.05
N VAL A 69 2.97 -18.31 0.41
CA VAL A 69 3.14 -19.40 1.38
C VAL A 69 2.84 -20.71 0.69
N ASP A 70 3.63 -21.75 0.99
CA ASP A 70 3.40 -23.08 0.46
C ASP A 70 2.36 -23.82 1.31
N VAL A 71 1.16 -23.96 0.76
CA VAL A 71 0.03 -24.66 1.41
C VAL A 71 0.25 -26.17 1.54
N GLN A 72 1.27 -26.74 0.88
CA GLN A 72 1.67 -28.14 1.04
C GLN A 72 2.55 -28.36 2.27
N VAL A 73 3.32 -27.34 2.67
CA VAL A 73 4.22 -27.40 3.82
C VAL A 73 3.53 -26.89 5.10
N VAL A 74 2.63 -25.91 4.97
CA VAL A 74 1.89 -25.35 6.10
C VAL A 74 0.39 -25.30 5.81
N THR A 75 -0.39 -25.91 6.69
CA THR A 75 -1.84 -25.68 6.71
C THR A 75 -2.12 -24.27 7.22
N ILE A 76 -2.53 -23.38 6.31
CA ILE A 76 -2.93 -22.02 6.67
C ILE A 76 -4.29 -22.09 7.37
N THR A 77 -4.27 -22.23 8.69
CA THR A 77 -5.48 -22.17 9.51
C THR A 77 -5.92 -20.73 9.73
N SER A 78 -7.19 -20.55 10.10
CA SER A 78 -7.71 -19.22 10.46
C SER A 78 -6.90 -18.57 11.60
N GLN A 79 -6.38 -19.36 12.54
CA GLN A 79 -5.53 -18.87 13.63
C GLN A 79 -4.21 -18.28 13.13
N VAL A 80 -3.57 -18.94 12.17
CA VAL A 80 -2.33 -18.47 11.53
C VAL A 80 -2.58 -17.14 10.81
N LEU A 81 -3.70 -17.02 10.09
CA LEU A 81 -4.10 -15.76 9.44
C LEU A 81 -4.39 -14.65 10.44
N ILE A 82 -5.05 -14.95 11.57
CA ILE A 82 -5.28 -13.98 12.66
C ILE A 82 -3.94 -13.49 13.22
N CYS A 83 -2.98 -14.39 13.47
CA CYS A 83 -1.64 -14.01 13.95
C CYS A 83 -0.88 -13.16 12.92
N ALA A 84 -0.96 -13.54 11.64
CA ALA A 84 -0.34 -12.78 10.54
C ALA A 84 -0.88 -11.34 10.46
N LEU A 85 -2.21 -11.20 10.44
CA LEU A 85 -2.89 -9.90 10.42
C LEU A 85 -2.58 -9.09 11.68
N SER A 86 -2.56 -9.74 12.85
CA SER A 86 -2.21 -9.09 14.12
C SER A 86 -0.78 -8.55 14.12
N GLY A 87 0.19 -9.29 13.59
CA GLY A 87 1.57 -8.82 13.45
C GLY A 87 1.66 -7.55 12.61
N GLY A 88 0.96 -7.53 11.47
CA GLY A 88 0.84 -6.33 10.62
C GLY A 88 0.15 -5.16 11.32
N ILE A 89 -0.98 -5.41 12.00
CA ILE A 89 -1.75 -4.42 12.77
C ILE A 89 -0.88 -3.78 13.86
N VAL A 90 -0.27 -4.60 14.70
CA VAL A 90 0.53 -4.13 15.83
C VAL A 90 1.70 -3.29 15.34
N TRP A 91 2.41 -3.75 14.30
CA TRP A 91 3.51 -2.99 13.73
C TRP A 91 3.06 -1.65 13.14
N ASN A 92 1.97 -1.63 12.36
CA ASN A 92 1.41 -0.41 11.80
C ASN A 92 1.02 0.60 12.89
N LEU A 93 0.44 0.14 14.01
CA LEU A 93 0.10 1.00 15.14
C LEU A 93 1.34 1.57 15.84
N ILE A 94 2.40 0.76 16.00
CA ILE A 94 3.68 1.21 16.55
C ILE A 94 4.30 2.29 15.65
N THR A 95 4.38 2.05 14.34
CA THR A 95 4.99 3.01 13.40
C THR A 95 4.18 4.30 13.30
N TRP A 96 2.85 4.20 13.30
CA TRP A 96 1.99 5.37 13.40
C TRP A 96 2.20 6.15 14.70
N TRP A 97 2.28 5.47 15.85
CA TRP A 97 2.50 6.12 17.13
C TRP A 97 3.82 6.90 17.14
N LEU A 98 4.87 6.32 16.58
CA LEU A 98 6.19 6.92 16.42
C LEU A 98 6.26 7.95 15.26
N GLY A 99 5.22 8.06 14.45
CA GLY A 99 5.18 8.93 13.27
C GLY A 99 6.20 8.55 12.20
N LEU A 100 6.55 7.27 12.11
CA LEU A 100 7.47 6.71 11.13
C LEU A 100 6.68 6.26 9.88
N PRO A 101 7.02 6.76 8.68
CA PRO A 101 6.38 6.31 7.45
C PRO A 101 6.89 4.89 7.10
N SER A 102 6.14 3.88 7.52
CA SER A 102 6.34 2.48 7.17
C SER A 102 5.36 2.04 6.08
N SER A 103 5.50 0.81 5.58
CA SER A 103 4.64 0.26 4.56
C SER A 103 3.73 -0.83 5.13
N SER A 104 2.41 -0.60 5.08
CA SER A 104 1.41 -1.61 5.47
C SER A 104 1.53 -2.89 4.65
N SER A 105 1.80 -2.78 3.34
CA SER A 105 2.05 -3.94 2.46
C SER A 105 3.14 -4.87 3.02
N HIS A 106 4.28 -4.29 3.41
CA HIS A 106 5.40 -5.07 3.95
C HIS A 106 5.13 -5.59 5.36
N ALA A 107 4.35 -4.86 6.16
CA ALA A 107 3.92 -5.32 7.48
C ALA A 107 3.00 -6.56 7.36
N LEU A 108 2.05 -6.55 6.42
CA LEU A 108 1.18 -7.70 6.13
C LEU A 108 1.99 -8.92 5.67
N ILE A 109 2.90 -8.71 4.71
CA ILE A 109 3.76 -9.77 4.18
C ILE A 109 4.68 -10.32 5.26
N GLY A 110 5.29 -9.45 6.07
CA GLY A 110 6.10 -9.85 7.22
C GLY A 110 5.29 -10.71 8.18
N GLY A 111 4.08 -10.25 8.55
CA GLY A 111 3.14 -10.99 9.38
C GLY A 111 2.81 -12.38 8.82
N LEU A 112 2.51 -12.49 7.53
CA LEU A 112 2.24 -13.77 6.85
C LEU A 112 3.45 -14.71 6.91
N CYS A 113 4.65 -14.21 6.58
CA CYS A 113 5.87 -15.01 6.60
C CYS A 113 6.21 -15.48 8.02
N GLY A 114 6.09 -14.60 9.01
CA GLY A 114 6.35 -14.91 10.41
C GLY A 114 5.35 -15.90 10.99
N ALA A 115 4.07 -15.74 10.70
CA ALA A 115 3.03 -16.68 11.13
C ALA A 115 3.21 -18.05 10.46
N ALA A 116 3.55 -18.10 9.17
CA ALA A 116 3.82 -19.35 8.46
C ALA A 116 5.03 -20.09 9.04
N LEU A 117 6.12 -19.37 9.32
CA LEU A 117 7.32 -19.93 9.97
C LEU A 117 7.02 -20.43 11.39
N GLY A 118 6.20 -19.69 12.15
CA GLY A 118 5.72 -20.14 13.45
C GLY A 118 4.94 -21.45 13.31
N ALA A 119 3.97 -21.48 12.39
CA ALA A 119 3.07 -22.61 12.17
C ALA A 119 3.76 -23.85 11.59
N SER A 120 4.93 -23.71 10.95
CA SER A 120 5.72 -24.82 10.43
C SER A 120 6.69 -25.42 11.44
N GLY A 121 6.81 -24.87 12.66
CA GLY A 121 7.85 -25.31 13.60
C GLY A 121 9.22 -24.73 13.29
N THR A 122 9.27 -23.54 12.71
CA THR A 122 10.49 -22.87 12.24
C THR A 122 11.13 -23.56 11.03
N ASP A 123 10.32 -24.27 10.23
CA ASP A 123 10.74 -24.75 8.92
C ASP A 123 10.64 -23.61 7.89
N TRP A 124 11.80 -23.17 7.41
CA TRP A 124 11.93 -22.12 6.41
C TRP A 124 11.44 -22.53 5.02
N ALA A 125 11.20 -23.82 4.78
CA ALA A 125 10.57 -24.32 3.55
C ALA A 125 9.09 -23.91 3.43
N ALA A 126 8.45 -23.49 4.52
CA ALA A 126 7.09 -22.96 4.52
C ALA A 126 6.92 -21.69 3.67
N ILE A 127 8.02 -20.94 3.48
CA ILE A 127 8.05 -19.71 2.72
C ILE A 127 8.54 -20.02 1.31
N ILE A 128 7.75 -19.65 0.31
CA ILE A 128 8.20 -19.72 -1.08
C ILE A 128 9.19 -18.58 -1.30
N TRP A 129 10.49 -18.88 -1.34
CA TRP A 129 11.53 -17.85 -1.49
C TRP A 129 11.62 -17.31 -2.91
N SER A 130 11.66 -18.19 -3.91
CA SER A 130 11.80 -17.81 -5.31
C SER A 130 11.24 -18.91 -6.21
N GLN A 131 10.27 -18.55 -7.05
CA GLN A 131 9.80 -19.34 -8.17
C GLN A 131 9.72 -18.43 -9.40
N PRO A 132 10.77 -18.39 -10.25
CA PRO A 132 10.79 -17.52 -11.41
C PRO A 132 9.75 -17.94 -12.45
N ALA A 133 9.18 -16.97 -13.15
CA ALA A 133 8.30 -17.17 -14.29
C ALA A 133 8.61 -16.14 -15.38
N ASP A 134 8.18 -16.40 -16.62
CA ASP A 134 8.30 -15.46 -17.73
C ASP A 134 6.90 -14.95 -18.14
N PRO A 135 6.64 -13.62 -18.11
CA PRO A 135 7.51 -12.54 -17.66
C PRO A 135 7.75 -12.49 -16.14
N TRP A 136 8.87 -11.91 -15.71
CA TRP A 136 9.38 -11.96 -14.33
C TRP A 136 8.38 -11.53 -13.25
N TRP A 137 7.47 -10.59 -13.56
CA TRP A 137 6.45 -10.10 -12.63
C TRP A 137 5.33 -11.11 -12.33
N LYS A 138 5.28 -12.23 -13.07
CA LYS A 138 4.43 -13.38 -12.76
C LYS A 138 5.11 -14.40 -11.84
N GLY A 139 6.37 -14.20 -11.50
CA GLY A 139 7.10 -15.06 -10.57
C GLY A 139 6.39 -15.14 -9.21
N ALA A 140 6.48 -16.30 -8.57
CA ALA A 140 5.94 -16.53 -7.24
C ALA A 140 7.05 -16.47 -6.18
N GLY A 141 6.62 -16.32 -4.92
CA GLY A 141 7.49 -16.22 -3.77
C GLY A 141 7.90 -14.81 -3.38
N VAL A 142 8.56 -14.73 -2.23
CA VAL A 142 8.96 -13.48 -1.56
C VAL A 142 9.89 -12.65 -2.43
N LEU A 143 10.85 -13.27 -3.14
CA LEU A 143 11.77 -12.52 -4.00
C LEU A 143 11.02 -11.73 -5.09
N TRP A 144 10.17 -12.41 -5.86
CA TRP A 144 9.53 -11.84 -7.05
C TRP A 144 8.30 -10.99 -6.74
N LYS A 145 7.51 -11.37 -5.73
CA LYS A 145 6.28 -10.64 -5.36
C LYS A 145 6.52 -9.52 -4.34
N VAL A 146 7.63 -9.54 -3.62
CA VAL A 146 7.88 -8.60 -2.49
C VAL A 146 9.18 -7.83 -2.71
N VAL A 147 10.32 -8.52 -2.72
CA VAL A 147 11.64 -7.86 -2.68
C VAL A 147 11.91 -7.09 -3.96
N VAL A 148 11.64 -7.67 -5.12
CA VAL A 148 11.84 -7.00 -6.41
C VAL A 148 10.94 -5.76 -6.53
N PRO A 149 9.60 -5.83 -6.31
CA PRO A 149 8.74 -4.64 -6.26
C PRO A 149 9.13 -3.62 -5.19
N MET A 150 9.62 -4.06 -4.04
CA MET A 150 10.07 -3.20 -2.94
C MET A 150 11.26 -2.30 -3.34
N VAL A 151 12.15 -2.79 -4.21
CA VAL A 151 13.31 -2.03 -4.70
C VAL A 151 13.00 -1.31 -6.02
N THR A 152 12.30 -1.97 -6.94
CA THR A 152 12.02 -1.41 -8.27
C THR A 152 11.00 -0.27 -8.21
N SER A 153 9.95 -0.36 -7.39
CA SER A 153 8.94 0.70 -7.33
C SER A 153 9.49 2.04 -6.84
N PRO A 154 10.31 2.13 -5.77
CA PRO A 154 10.86 3.40 -5.33
C PRO A 154 11.92 3.93 -6.30
N VAL A 155 12.72 3.07 -6.92
CA VAL A 155 13.67 3.47 -7.97
C VAL A 155 12.92 4.10 -9.14
N MET A 156 11.85 3.46 -9.62
CA MET A 156 11.01 4.01 -10.68
C MET A 156 10.32 5.30 -10.25
N GLY A 157 9.82 5.39 -9.01
CA GLY A 157 9.28 6.63 -8.44
C GLY A 157 10.29 7.77 -8.44
N PHE A 158 11.50 7.51 -7.97
CA PHE A 158 12.60 8.48 -7.95
C PHE A 158 12.96 8.95 -9.36
N LEU A 159 13.18 8.02 -10.29
CA LEU A 159 13.56 8.33 -11.66
C LEU A 159 12.45 9.09 -12.39
N ALA A 160 11.19 8.65 -12.24
CA ALA A 160 10.04 9.33 -12.82
C ALA A 160 9.87 10.73 -12.21
N GLY A 161 9.99 10.88 -10.89
CA GLY A 161 9.93 12.17 -10.20
C GLY A 161 11.01 13.13 -10.67
N PHE A 162 12.25 12.63 -10.80
CA PHE A 162 13.39 13.38 -11.32
C PHE A 162 13.15 13.81 -12.78
N ALA A 163 12.72 12.89 -13.64
CA ALA A 163 12.49 13.13 -15.05
C ALA A 163 11.34 14.11 -15.30
N ILE A 164 10.19 13.91 -14.65
CA ILE A 164 9.04 14.83 -14.77
C ILE A 164 9.43 16.22 -14.27
N MET A 165 10.11 16.33 -13.12
CA MET A 165 10.52 17.64 -12.61
C MET A 165 11.54 18.33 -13.50
N GLY A 166 12.52 17.58 -14.02
CA GLY A 166 13.50 18.07 -14.98
C GLY A 166 12.85 18.58 -16.26
N LEU A 167 11.89 17.84 -16.80
CA LEU A 167 11.09 18.26 -17.96
C LEU A 167 10.30 19.54 -17.67
N LEU A 168 9.60 19.60 -16.53
CA LEU A 168 8.84 20.79 -16.14
C LEU A 168 9.73 22.03 -16.00
N PHE A 169 10.92 21.89 -15.41
CA PHE A 169 11.89 22.98 -15.35
C PHE A 169 12.40 23.39 -16.74
N ALA A 170 12.71 22.43 -17.61
CA ALA A 170 13.14 22.71 -18.98
C ALA A 170 12.06 23.46 -19.78
N LEU A 171 10.79 23.05 -19.65
CA LEU A 171 9.65 23.71 -20.29
C LEU A 171 9.45 25.14 -19.77
N ILE A 172 9.48 25.34 -18.45
CA ILE A 172 9.33 26.67 -17.85
C ILE A 172 10.50 27.58 -18.25
N ALA A 173 11.73 27.05 -18.25
CA ALA A 173 12.91 27.80 -18.69
C ALA A 173 12.84 28.14 -20.19
N GLY A 174 12.34 27.24 -21.03
CA GLY A 174 12.09 27.48 -22.45
C GLY A 174 11.05 28.59 -22.66
N MET A 175 9.91 28.51 -21.98
CA MET A 175 8.86 29.54 -22.00
C MET A 175 9.36 30.90 -21.51
N ALA A 176 10.27 30.94 -20.53
CA ALA A 176 10.85 32.19 -20.04
C ALA A 176 11.74 32.87 -21.10
N LYS A 177 12.39 32.09 -21.97
CA LYS A 177 13.30 32.58 -23.02
C LYS A 177 12.58 33.07 -24.28
N THR A 178 11.39 32.58 -24.58
CA THR A 178 10.66 32.90 -25.84
C THR A 178 10.06 34.31 -25.90
N GLY A 179 10.10 35.09 -24.81
CA GLY A 179 9.53 36.44 -24.75
C GLY A 179 7.99 36.47 -24.85
N GLY A 180 7.41 37.67 -24.87
CA GLY A 180 5.96 37.85 -25.09
C GLY A 180 5.03 37.25 -24.03
N PRO A 181 3.83 36.77 -24.39
CA PRO A 181 2.85 36.23 -23.45
C PRO A 181 3.31 34.92 -22.77
N LEU A 182 4.11 34.09 -23.46
CA LEU A 182 4.66 32.85 -22.92
C LEU A 182 5.62 33.09 -21.75
N ALA A 183 6.48 34.10 -21.86
CA ALA A 183 7.35 34.51 -20.76
C ALA A 183 6.59 35.05 -19.54
N ARG A 184 5.38 35.60 -19.72
CA ARG A 184 4.51 35.99 -18.60
C ARG A 184 3.98 34.77 -17.85
N LEU A 185 3.61 33.70 -18.57
CA LEU A 185 3.12 32.45 -17.98
C LEU A 185 4.22 31.69 -17.21
N ALA A 186 5.47 31.83 -17.61
CA ALA A 186 6.62 31.25 -16.89
C ALA A 186 6.91 31.90 -15.53
N ARG A 187 6.29 33.05 -15.21
CA ARG A 187 6.51 33.74 -13.94
C ARG A 187 5.98 32.90 -12.76
N PRO A 188 6.66 32.92 -11.59
CA PRO A 188 6.27 32.10 -10.44
C PRO A 188 4.81 32.24 -10.00
N ARG A 189 4.21 33.42 -10.14
CA ARG A 189 2.80 33.65 -9.83
C ARG A 189 1.86 32.79 -10.67
N TRP A 190 2.09 32.71 -11.98
CA TRP A 190 1.24 31.95 -12.90
C TRP A 190 1.50 30.45 -12.80
N VAL A 191 2.78 30.07 -12.70
CA VAL A 191 3.18 28.67 -12.46
C VAL A 191 2.54 28.14 -11.18
N ASN A 192 2.67 28.85 -10.06
CA ASN A 192 2.05 28.43 -8.80
C ASN A 192 0.51 28.41 -8.88
N GLY A 193 -0.11 29.34 -9.62
CA GLY A 193 -1.56 29.35 -9.81
C GLY A 193 -2.06 28.15 -10.62
N PHE A 194 -1.37 27.80 -11.70
CA PHE A 194 -1.69 26.64 -12.53
C PHE A 194 -1.44 25.33 -11.78
N PHE A 195 -0.22 25.13 -11.26
CA PHE A 195 0.13 23.91 -10.54
C PHE A 195 -0.59 23.78 -9.21
N GLY A 196 -1.08 24.87 -8.61
CA GLY A 196 -2.02 24.78 -7.49
C GLY A 196 -3.28 24.01 -7.86
N LYS A 197 -3.86 24.29 -9.03
CA LYS A 197 -5.05 23.55 -9.51
C LYS A 197 -4.69 22.15 -10.01
N ALA A 198 -3.59 22.02 -10.76
CA ALA A 198 -3.15 20.73 -11.27
C ALA A 198 -2.80 19.76 -10.13
N GLN A 199 -2.26 20.26 -9.02
CA GLN A 199 -1.93 19.43 -7.86
C GLN A 199 -3.16 18.78 -7.23
N ILE A 200 -4.33 19.42 -7.29
CA ILE A 200 -5.57 18.80 -6.79
C ILE A 200 -5.88 17.53 -7.59
N VAL A 201 -5.65 17.56 -8.90
CA VAL A 201 -5.87 16.42 -9.79
C VAL A 201 -4.83 15.33 -9.52
N SER A 202 -3.55 15.67 -9.37
CA SER A 202 -2.50 14.68 -9.08
C SER A 202 -2.64 14.07 -7.68
N ALA A 203 -3.07 14.84 -6.67
CA ALA A 203 -3.36 14.34 -5.33
C ALA A 203 -4.54 13.37 -5.35
N GLY A 204 -5.59 13.70 -6.12
CA GLY A 204 -6.71 12.80 -6.38
C GLY A 204 -6.26 11.52 -7.08
N TYR A 205 -5.39 11.62 -8.10
CA TYR A 205 -4.84 10.48 -8.80
C TYR A 205 -3.96 9.59 -7.89
N MET A 206 -3.19 10.20 -6.98
CA MET A 206 -2.43 9.46 -5.97
C MET A 206 -3.36 8.71 -5.00
N GLY A 207 -4.46 9.31 -4.56
CA GLY A 207 -5.51 8.61 -3.81
C GLY A 207 -6.12 7.44 -4.58
N PHE A 208 -6.47 7.67 -5.85
CA PHE A 208 -6.97 6.60 -6.71
C PHE A 208 -5.96 5.44 -6.83
N ALA A 209 -4.69 5.75 -7.12
CA ALA A 209 -3.64 4.74 -7.24
C ALA A 209 -3.40 3.99 -5.92
N HIS A 210 -3.48 4.69 -4.79
CA HIS A 210 -3.41 4.10 -3.46
C HIS A 210 -4.54 3.08 -3.23
N GLY A 211 -5.81 3.50 -3.42
CA GLY A 211 -6.95 2.59 -3.30
C GLY A 211 -6.86 1.38 -4.24
N LEU A 212 -6.41 1.61 -5.48
CA LEU A 212 -6.23 0.56 -6.48
C LEU A 212 -5.19 -0.49 -6.07
N ASN A 213 -4.12 -0.14 -5.35
CA ASN A 213 -3.10 -1.10 -4.95
C ASN A 213 -3.33 -1.71 -3.57
N ASP A 214 -3.78 -0.91 -2.61
CA ASP A 214 -3.77 -1.27 -1.19
C ASP A 214 -5.03 -2.01 -0.75
N ALA A 215 -6.21 -1.57 -1.20
CA ALA A 215 -7.44 -2.23 -0.78
C ALA A 215 -7.55 -3.66 -1.28
N GLN A 216 -6.97 -3.92 -2.45
CA GLN A 216 -6.90 -5.25 -3.04
C GLN A 216 -6.11 -6.25 -2.19
N LYS A 217 -5.16 -5.80 -1.35
CA LYS A 217 -4.38 -6.70 -0.51
C LYS A 217 -5.25 -7.39 0.52
N THR A 218 -6.09 -6.62 1.22
CA THR A 218 -7.05 -7.15 2.18
C THR A 218 -8.12 -8.00 1.49
N MET A 219 -8.60 -7.57 0.31
CA MET A 219 -9.52 -8.38 -0.49
C MET A 219 -8.97 -9.78 -0.77
N GLY A 220 -7.69 -9.87 -1.12
CA GLY A 220 -7.00 -11.14 -1.37
C GLY A 220 -6.93 -12.04 -0.12
N ILE A 221 -6.69 -11.46 1.06
CA ILE A 221 -6.65 -12.22 2.32
C ILE A 221 -8.04 -12.75 2.71
N ILE A 222 -9.09 -11.93 2.58
CA ILE A 222 -10.46 -12.34 2.87
C ILE A 222 -10.90 -13.44 1.89
N ALA A 223 -10.64 -13.25 0.59
CA ALA A 223 -10.95 -14.25 -0.43
C ALA A 223 -10.23 -15.58 -0.16
N LEU A 224 -8.93 -15.53 0.14
CA LEU A 224 -8.15 -16.72 0.52
C LEU A 224 -8.77 -17.43 1.73
N ALA A 225 -9.11 -16.69 2.78
CA ALA A 225 -9.70 -17.26 4.00
C ALA A 225 -11.03 -17.98 3.73
N LEU A 226 -11.90 -17.40 2.89
CA LEU A 226 -13.20 -17.96 2.57
C LEU A 226 -13.10 -19.16 1.63
N VAL A 227 -12.24 -19.09 0.61
CA VAL A 227 -11.98 -20.22 -0.30
C VAL A 227 -11.40 -21.40 0.48
N SER A 228 -10.44 -21.16 1.38
CA SER A 228 -9.90 -22.21 2.25
C SER A 228 -10.95 -22.78 3.20
N ALA A 229 -11.82 -21.93 3.76
CA ALA A 229 -12.90 -22.38 4.65
C ALA A 229 -13.95 -23.23 3.91
N GLN A 230 -14.29 -22.87 2.67
CA GLN A 230 -15.20 -23.64 1.81
C GLN A 230 -14.60 -25.00 1.44
N ALA A 231 -13.31 -25.05 1.10
CA ALA A 231 -12.63 -26.29 0.71
C ALA A 231 -12.63 -27.36 1.83
N VAL A 232 -12.64 -26.93 3.09
CA VAL A 232 -12.69 -27.83 4.27
C VAL A 232 -14.12 -28.00 4.81
N GLY A 233 -15.14 -27.53 4.09
CA GLY A 233 -16.55 -27.67 4.45
C GLY A 233 -17.00 -26.83 5.67
N THR A 234 -16.20 -25.84 6.09
CA THR A 234 -16.54 -24.98 7.24
C THR A 234 -17.77 -24.10 6.96
N LEU A 235 -18.06 -23.83 5.69
CA LEU A 235 -19.15 -22.97 5.26
C LEU A 235 -20.42 -23.75 4.84
N ASP A 236 -20.39 -25.09 4.77
CA ASP A 236 -21.47 -25.89 4.16
C ASP A 236 -22.83 -25.76 4.86
N ASN A 237 -22.82 -25.50 6.18
CA ASN A 237 -24.02 -25.42 7.02
C ASN A 237 -24.29 -23.98 7.51
N LEU A 238 -24.16 -23.00 6.63
CA LEU A 238 -24.45 -21.61 6.96
C LEU A 238 -25.96 -21.34 7.02
N PRO A 239 -26.42 -20.50 7.97
CA PRO A 239 -27.76 -19.91 7.90
C PRO A 239 -27.94 -19.07 6.62
N ASP A 240 -29.16 -18.98 6.10
CA ASP A 240 -29.46 -18.25 4.85
C ASP A 240 -28.95 -16.80 4.83
N TRP A 241 -28.97 -16.11 5.98
CA TRP A 241 -28.50 -14.73 6.10
C TRP A 241 -26.97 -14.58 6.00
N LEU A 242 -26.21 -15.67 6.15
CA LEU A 242 -24.76 -15.73 5.95
C LEU A 242 -24.36 -16.38 4.62
N ALA A 243 -25.32 -16.78 3.77
CA ALA A 243 -25.03 -17.46 2.51
C ALA A 243 -24.12 -16.66 1.57
N PHE A 244 -24.07 -15.33 1.71
CA PHE A 244 -23.15 -14.47 0.94
C PHE A 244 -21.66 -14.73 1.23
N LEU A 245 -21.33 -15.44 2.32
CA LEU A 245 -19.96 -15.85 2.65
C LEU A 245 -19.47 -17.01 1.78
N HIS A 246 -20.37 -17.74 1.11
CA HIS A 246 -19.95 -18.75 0.15
C HIS A 246 -19.21 -18.07 -1.01
N PRO A 247 -17.95 -18.48 -1.29
CA PRO A 247 -17.24 -17.99 -2.45
C PRO A 247 -18.04 -18.30 -3.72
N SER A 248 -18.16 -17.32 -4.63
CA SER A 248 -18.82 -17.57 -5.90
C SER A 248 -18.05 -18.58 -6.76
N ASP A 249 -18.72 -19.18 -7.74
CA ASP A 249 -18.09 -20.06 -8.74
C ASP A 249 -16.89 -19.39 -9.44
N ALA A 250 -16.99 -18.08 -9.70
CA ALA A 250 -15.90 -17.29 -10.28
C ALA A 250 -14.73 -17.13 -9.30
N ALA A 251 -15.01 -16.95 -8.00
CA ALA A 251 -13.97 -16.93 -6.98
C ALA A 251 -13.24 -18.28 -6.86
N LEU A 252 -13.96 -19.40 -6.95
CA LEU A 252 -13.40 -20.74 -6.84
C LEU A 252 -12.61 -21.16 -8.09
N ARG A 253 -13.10 -20.85 -9.30
CA ARG A 253 -12.48 -21.30 -10.56
C ARG A 253 -11.44 -20.34 -11.11
N GLU A 254 -11.69 -19.04 -11.02
CA GLU A 254 -10.90 -18.00 -11.69
C GLU A 254 -10.14 -17.09 -10.69
N GLY A 255 -10.27 -17.38 -9.40
CA GLY A 255 -9.72 -16.56 -8.33
C GLY A 255 -10.28 -15.12 -8.36
N ASP A 256 -11.51 -14.92 -8.84
CA ASP A 256 -12.13 -13.60 -8.75
C ASP A 256 -12.46 -13.25 -7.29
N ILE A 257 -12.67 -11.96 -7.04
CA ILE A 257 -13.03 -11.47 -5.72
C ILE A 257 -14.53 -11.17 -5.71
N ASP A 258 -15.24 -11.65 -4.70
CA ASP A 258 -16.68 -11.38 -4.59
C ASP A 258 -16.97 -9.89 -4.36
N THR A 259 -18.05 -9.40 -4.97
CA THR A 259 -18.39 -7.97 -4.98
C THR A 259 -18.57 -7.39 -3.57
N TRP A 260 -19.10 -8.17 -2.62
CA TRP A 260 -19.26 -7.71 -1.24
C TRP A 260 -17.90 -7.49 -0.57
N ILE A 261 -16.88 -8.32 -0.86
CA ILE A 261 -15.52 -8.14 -0.35
C ILE A 261 -14.94 -6.84 -0.91
N LYS A 262 -15.12 -6.59 -2.21
CA LYS A 262 -14.67 -5.34 -2.87
C LYS A 262 -15.29 -4.11 -2.21
N ILE A 263 -16.62 -4.10 -2.09
CA ILE A 263 -17.36 -2.97 -1.52
C ILE A 263 -16.98 -2.76 -0.05
N THR A 264 -16.90 -3.83 0.74
CA THR A 264 -16.59 -3.72 2.17
C THR A 264 -15.18 -3.21 2.39
N CYS A 265 -14.17 -3.78 1.71
CA CYS A 265 -12.80 -3.30 1.82
C CYS A 265 -12.66 -1.85 1.35
N ALA A 266 -13.31 -1.48 0.23
CA ALA A 266 -13.27 -0.13 -0.30
C ALA A 266 -13.87 0.90 0.68
N LEU A 267 -15.01 0.59 1.30
CA LEU A 267 -15.64 1.44 2.31
C LEU A 267 -14.78 1.57 3.57
N VAL A 268 -14.20 0.46 4.04
CA VAL A 268 -13.35 0.43 5.24
C VAL A 268 -12.05 1.20 5.01
N MET A 269 -11.41 1.05 3.84
CA MET A 269 -10.25 1.84 3.41
C MET A 269 -10.57 3.33 3.38
N ALA A 270 -11.70 3.71 2.77
CA ALA A 270 -12.14 5.09 2.69
C ALA A 270 -12.44 5.67 4.08
N ALA A 271 -13.07 4.89 4.97
CA ALA A 271 -13.33 5.28 6.36
C ALA A 271 -12.05 5.47 7.17
N GLY A 272 -11.07 4.56 7.02
CA GLY A 272 -9.74 4.72 7.60
C GLY A 272 -9.06 5.99 7.08
N THR A 273 -9.12 6.19 5.77
CA THR A 273 -8.56 7.40 5.13
C THR A 273 -9.20 8.67 5.67
N ALA A 274 -10.51 8.66 5.88
CA ALA A 274 -11.28 9.77 6.45
C ALA A 274 -10.91 10.06 7.92
N ALA A 275 -10.52 9.03 8.70
CA ALA A 275 -10.01 9.21 10.06
C ALA A 275 -8.63 9.90 10.09
N GLY A 276 -7.84 9.71 9.03
CA GLY A 276 -6.58 10.40 8.77
C GLY A 276 -5.37 9.84 9.51
N GLY A 277 -4.18 10.39 9.24
CA GLY A 277 -2.91 9.86 9.73
C GLY A 277 -2.02 10.92 10.35
N TRP A 278 -2.56 11.81 11.18
CA TRP A 278 -1.95 13.12 11.51
C TRP A 278 -0.51 13.05 12.01
N ARG A 279 -0.15 11.99 12.75
CA ARG A 279 1.24 11.78 13.20
C ARG A 279 2.21 11.60 12.03
N ILE A 280 1.85 10.75 11.06
CA ILE A 280 2.65 10.46 9.86
C ILE A 280 2.61 11.64 8.88
N ILE A 281 1.45 12.26 8.67
CA ILE A 281 1.28 13.43 7.78
C ILE A 281 2.25 14.55 8.18
N LYS A 282 2.39 14.81 9.48
CA LYS A 282 3.34 15.82 10.00
C LYS A 282 4.79 15.47 9.68
N THR A 283 5.15 14.19 9.62
CA THR A 283 6.50 13.74 9.26
C THR A 283 6.78 13.87 7.76
N LEU A 284 5.89 13.38 6.89
CA LEU A 284 6.12 13.37 5.44
C LEU A 284 6.07 14.77 4.80
N GLY A 285 5.15 15.65 5.22
CA GLY A 285 4.90 16.92 4.53
C GLY A 285 5.96 18.02 4.73
N HIS A 286 6.68 18.01 5.86
CA HIS A 286 7.54 19.15 6.25
C HIS A 286 9.03 18.81 6.41
N LYS A 287 9.38 17.52 6.51
CA LYS A 287 10.73 17.13 6.94
C LYS A 287 11.67 16.77 5.79
N MET A 288 11.21 16.21 4.67
CA MET A 288 12.08 15.74 3.58
C MET A 288 12.56 16.82 2.60
N VAL A 289 11.63 17.53 1.96
CA VAL A 289 11.92 18.55 0.92
C VAL A 289 10.94 19.71 1.08
N LYS A 290 11.38 20.95 0.87
CA LYS A 290 10.48 22.11 0.82
C LYS A 290 9.71 22.12 -0.52
N LEU A 291 8.41 21.84 -0.46
CA LEU A 291 7.56 21.67 -1.63
C LEU A 291 6.85 22.97 -2.03
N HIS A 292 6.72 23.16 -3.34
CA HIS A 292 5.81 24.11 -3.98
C HIS A 292 4.81 23.30 -4.81
N PRO A 293 3.67 23.87 -5.26
CA PRO A 293 2.64 23.10 -5.96
C PRO A 293 3.14 22.30 -7.16
N ILE A 294 4.08 22.86 -7.94
CA ILE A 294 4.72 22.16 -9.05
C ILE A 294 5.50 20.90 -8.63
N HIS A 295 6.16 20.96 -7.47
CA HIS A 295 6.90 19.81 -6.93
C HIS A 295 5.93 18.72 -6.44
N GLY A 296 4.85 19.13 -5.78
CA GLY A 296 3.81 18.22 -5.32
C GLY A 296 3.14 17.51 -6.49
N PHE A 297 2.75 18.27 -7.53
CA PHE A 297 2.22 17.72 -8.77
C PHE A 297 3.16 16.69 -9.40
N ALA A 298 4.43 17.04 -9.59
CA ALA A 298 5.40 16.12 -10.19
C ALA A 298 5.55 14.83 -9.38
N ALA A 299 5.68 14.93 -8.05
CA ALA A 299 5.86 13.77 -7.18
C ALA A 299 4.63 12.86 -7.15
N GLU A 300 3.44 13.43 -6.97
CA GLU A 300 2.18 12.70 -6.93
C GLU A 300 1.88 12.02 -8.26
N THR A 301 2.03 12.72 -9.39
CA THR A 301 1.83 12.13 -10.72
C THR A 301 2.82 10.99 -11.00
N SER A 302 4.11 11.19 -10.71
CA SER A 302 5.11 10.12 -10.88
C SER A 302 4.79 8.89 -10.05
N ALA A 303 4.49 9.07 -8.76
CA ALA A 303 4.20 7.97 -7.86
C ALA A 303 2.91 7.25 -8.27
N ALA A 304 1.83 8.01 -8.54
CA ALA A 304 0.54 7.46 -8.94
C ALA A 304 0.64 6.67 -10.25
N SER A 305 1.40 7.14 -11.24
CA SER A 305 1.64 6.40 -12.49
C SER A 305 2.36 5.08 -12.27
N VAL A 306 3.43 5.08 -11.45
CA VAL A 306 4.17 3.85 -11.11
C VAL A 306 3.28 2.85 -10.36
N ILE A 307 2.50 3.31 -9.37
CA ILE A 307 1.58 2.46 -8.61
C ILE A 307 0.46 1.92 -9.51
N THR A 308 -0.14 2.76 -10.36
CA THR A 308 -1.22 2.33 -11.26
C THR A 308 -0.72 1.27 -12.23
N LEU A 309 0.46 1.48 -12.83
CA LEU A 309 1.09 0.50 -13.73
C LEU A 309 1.37 -0.82 -13.00
N ALA A 310 2.00 -0.77 -11.83
CA ALA A 310 2.25 -1.96 -11.02
C ALA A 310 0.94 -2.69 -10.67
N SER A 311 -0.10 -1.94 -10.28
CA SER A 311 -1.41 -2.50 -9.94
C SER A 311 -2.10 -3.17 -11.13
N SER A 312 -2.01 -2.58 -12.33
CA SER A 312 -2.55 -3.18 -13.56
C SER A 312 -1.85 -4.49 -13.93
N LEU A 313 -0.59 -4.65 -13.55
CA LEU A 313 0.19 -5.88 -13.69
C LEU A 313 -0.03 -6.86 -12.52
N GLY A 314 -0.87 -6.50 -11.54
CA GLY A 314 -1.12 -7.29 -10.33
C GLY A 314 0.04 -7.31 -9.34
N ILE A 315 0.99 -6.39 -9.45
CA ILE A 315 2.18 -6.33 -8.59
C ILE A 315 1.83 -5.54 -7.32
N PRO A 316 1.85 -6.16 -6.12
CA PRO A 316 1.70 -5.42 -4.87
C PRO A 316 2.94 -4.56 -4.66
N VAL A 317 2.75 -3.26 -4.45
CA VAL A 317 3.85 -2.31 -4.19
C VAL A 317 3.64 -1.59 -2.87
N SER A 318 4.71 -0.94 -2.40
CA SER A 318 4.62 0.00 -1.29
C SER A 318 4.36 1.39 -1.81
N THR A 319 3.15 1.89 -1.55
CA THR A 319 2.77 3.26 -1.89
C THR A 319 3.63 4.26 -1.12
N THR A 320 3.90 4.01 0.17
CA THR A 320 4.79 4.81 1.03
C THR A 320 6.21 4.92 0.47
N HIS A 321 6.82 3.80 0.06
CA HIS A 321 8.18 3.85 -0.47
C HIS A 321 8.23 4.62 -1.80
N ASN A 322 7.25 4.36 -2.68
CA ASN A 322 7.20 4.97 -4.00
C ASN A 322 6.98 6.49 -3.97
N ILE A 323 6.00 6.99 -3.21
CA ILE A 323 5.77 8.45 -3.10
C ILE A 323 6.95 9.14 -2.42
N SER A 324 7.53 8.53 -1.39
CA SER A 324 8.70 9.08 -0.71
C SER A 324 9.88 9.20 -1.67
N ALA A 325 10.10 8.18 -2.51
CA ALA A 325 11.15 8.21 -3.51
C ALA A 325 10.87 9.18 -4.66
N ALA A 326 9.62 9.32 -5.11
CA ALA A 326 9.24 10.36 -6.06
C ALA A 326 9.51 11.77 -5.53
N ILE A 327 9.17 12.04 -4.26
CA ILE A 327 9.50 13.32 -3.59
C ILE A 327 11.01 13.54 -3.54
N MET A 328 11.80 12.51 -3.23
CA MET A 328 13.27 12.58 -3.27
C MET A 328 13.78 12.90 -4.68
N GLY A 329 13.26 12.24 -5.72
CA GLY A 329 13.62 12.47 -7.12
C GLY A 329 13.33 13.90 -7.56
N VAL A 330 12.14 14.41 -7.24
CA VAL A 330 11.76 15.82 -7.48
C VAL A 330 12.69 16.78 -6.74
N GLY A 331 13.07 16.47 -5.50
CA GLY A 331 14.04 17.25 -4.73
C GLY A 331 15.42 17.29 -5.38
N CYS A 332 15.93 16.14 -5.80
CA CYS A 332 17.22 15.98 -6.48
C CYS A 332 17.28 16.72 -7.82
N ALA A 333 16.18 16.74 -8.59
CA ALA A 333 16.10 17.49 -9.85
C ALA A 333 16.30 19.00 -9.66
N LYS A 334 15.98 19.54 -8.48
CA LYS A 334 16.30 20.92 -8.13
C LYS A 334 17.76 21.08 -7.71
N ARG A 335 18.20 20.26 -6.75
CA ARG A 335 19.58 20.18 -6.24
C ARG A 335 19.67 19.03 -5.23
N LEU A 336 20.79 18.31 -5.19
CA LEU A 336 21.01 17.21 -4.25
C LEU A 336 20.86 17.64 -2.77
N ASN A 337 21.29 18.86 -2.44
CA ASN A 337 21.20 19.42 -1.07
C ASN A 337 19.78 19.86 -0.68
N ALA A 338 18.77 19.75 -1.56
CA ALA A 338 17.38 20.03 -1.20
C ALA A 338 16.74 18.90 -0.40
N VAL A 339 17.31 17.69 -0.44
CA VAL A 339 16.84 16.50 0.26
C VAL A 339 17.55 16.40 1.61
N LYS A 340 16.78 16.22 2.69
CA LYS A 340 17.36 15.97 4.03
C LYS A 340 17.70 14.49 4.20
N TRP A 341 18.93 14.11 3.84
CA TRP A 341 19.41 12.72 3.86
C TRP A 341 19.28 12.03 5.23
N THR A 342 19.42 12.73 6.34
CA THR A 342 19.19 12.16 7.69
C THR A 342 17.75 11.66 7.88
N VAL A 343 16.76 12.28 7.21
CA VAL A 343 15.38 11.81 7.23
C VAL A 343 15.23 10.58 6.35
N VAL A 344 15.83 10.61 5.16
CA VAL A 344 15.83 9.49 4.21
C VAL A 344 16.42 8.23 4.83
N GLU A 345 17.56 8.34 5.49
CA GLU A 345 18.23 7.23 6.18
C GLU A 345 17.31 6.58 7.23
N ARG A 346 16.66 7.40 8.07
CA ARG A 346 15.70 6.91 9.08
C ARG A 346 14.51 6.18 8.44
N MET A 347 14.05 6.63 7.28
CA MET A 347 12.96 5.98 6.55
C MET A 347 13.40 4.63 5.99
N ILE A 348 14.57 4.55 5.36
CA ILE A 348 15.13 3.29 4.85
C ILE A 348 15.27 2.26 5.97
N TRP A 349 15.75 2.66 7.16
CA TRP A 349 15.80 1.76 8.32
C TRP A 349 14.42 1.28 8.75
N ALA A 350 13.42 2.16 8.78
CA ALA A 350 12.04 1.76 9.07
C ALA A 350 11.49 0.78 8.01
N TRP A 351 11.84 0.97 6.73
CA TRP A 351 11.42 0.10 5.63
C TRP A 351 12.01 -1.31 5.77
N ILE A 352 13.32 -1.39 6.02
CA ILE A 352 14.02 -2.67 6.21
C ILE A 352 13.49 -3.40 7.45
N LEU A 353 13.25 -2.68 8.55
CA LEU A 353 12.80 -3.26 9.82
C LEU A 353 11.34 -3.75 9.77
N THR A 354 10.53 -3.26 8.83
CA THR A 354 9.09 -3.53 8.81
C THR A 354 8.75 -5.01 8.64
N ILE A 355 9.37 -5.70 7.68
CA ILE A 355 9.15 -7.13 7.45
C ILE A 355 9.55 -7.98 8.66
N PRO A 356 10.80 -7.91 9.18
CA PRO A 356 11.21 -8.74 10.30
C PRO A 356 10.48 -8.38 11.61
N ALA A 357 10.14 -7.12 11.85
CA ALA A 357 9.43 -6.75 13.07
C ALA A 357 7.97 -7.25 13.07
N ALA A 358 7.23 -7.04 11.98
CA ALA A 358 5.86 -7.55 11.85
C ALA A 358 5.84 -9.09 11.85
N GLY A 359 6.81 -9.73 11.18
CA GLY A 359 6.96 -11.18 11.17
C GLY A 359 7.35 -11.75 12.53
N GLY A 360 8.26 -11.09 13.26
CA GLY A 360 8.62 -11.50 14.62
C GLY A 360 7.44 -11.45 15.57
N ILE A 361 6.60 -10.41 15.50
CA ILE A 361 5.37 -10.32 16.30
C ILE A 361 4.43 -11.49 15.94
N ALA A 362 4.18 -11.73 14.65
CA ALA A 362 3.29 -12.80 14.22
C ALA A 362 3.81 -14.20 14.60
N TYR A 363 5.12 -14.44 14.47
CA TYR A 363 5.78 -15.67 14.88
C TYR A 363 5.58 -15.93 16.39
N LEU A 364 5.86 -14.93 17.23
CA LEU A 364 5.70 -15.04 18.68
C LEU A 364 4.25 -15.28 19.09
N MET A 365 3.28 -14.70 18.36
CA MET A 365 1.86 -14.96 18.59
C MET A 365 1.49 -16.42 18.28
N VAL A 366 1.98 -16.97 17.17
CA VAL A 366 1.74 -18.38 16.82
C VAL A 366 2.36 -19.30 17.87
N GLU A 367 3.61 -19.04 18.27
CA GLU A 367 4.28 -19.87 19.27
C GLU A 367 3.57 -19.79 20.64
N GLY A 368 3.09 -18.60 21.01
CA GLY A 368 2.26 -18.42 22.20
C GLY A 368 0.96 -19.25 22.16
N LEU A 369 0.28 -19.31 21.01
CA LEU A 369 -0.90 -20.16 20.85
C LEU A 369 -0.56 -21.65 20.97
N ARG A 370 0.58 -22.09 20.43
CA ARG A 370 1.03 -23.48 20.57
C ARG A 370 1.28 -23.87 22.02
N LEU A 371 1.92 -22.99 22.80
CA LEU A 371 2.14 -23.20 24.23
C LEU A 371 0.83 -23.32 25.01
N LEU A 372 -0.25 -22.69 24.55
CA LEU A 372 -1.60 -22.80 25.11
C LEU A 372 -2.34 -24.07 24.64
N GLY A 373 -1.68 -24.98 23.91
CA GLY A 373 -2.24 -26.26 23.46
C GLY A 373 -3.11 -26.17 22.22
N TRP A 374 -2.95 -25.13 21.40
CA TRP A 374 -3.75 -24.93 20.17
C TRP A 374 -3.11 -25.52 18.91
N ALA A 375 -1.97 -26.22 19.03
CA ALA A 375 -1.23 -26.82 17.91
C ALA A 375 -1.85 -28.14 17.45
#